data_AF-A0A9D8LGA6-F1
#
_entry.id   AF-A0A9D8LGA6-F1
#
_cell.length_a   1.000
_cell.length_b   1.000
_cell.length_c   1.000
_cell.angle_alpha   90.00
_cell.angle_beta   90.00
_cell.angle_gamma   90.00
#
_symmetry.space_group_name_H-M   'P 1'
#
loop_
_entity.id
_entity.type
_entity.pdbx_description
1 polymer ?
#
loop_
_entity_poly.entity_id
_entity_poly.type
_entity_poly.pdbx_seq_one_letter_code
_entity_poly.pdbx_strand_id
1 'polypeptide(L)'
;MEQQRSWNCDDDTAAPPGPDPPEQEIRAQLDRILASTEFNVPARVRQFLIYVVNETLAGRADRIKAYTVAVEVFGRDANFDIQNDPVVRIEAGRLRRALERYYLLAGSSAPVLIEIPKGAYVPRFHWQPEHEDDGPPGSQPAFLSRHGSAAAPAWRGRYRLAGSLLALGTLAAVALVWAENWPQSAGSAAALPAPPGPSLTLKPFTNLSGQPEVNYYAAGLTDELLAQLVRFKELTVLVREASGDASPGDMA
;
A
#
# COMPACT_ATOMS: atom_id res chain seq x y z
N MET A 1 35.94 46.06 9.69
CA MET A 1 34.48 46.02 9.50
C MET A 1 34.28 45.66 8.03
N GLU A 2 33.82 44.50 7.57
CA GLU A 2 33.24 43.29 8.15
C GLU A 2 33.32 42.27 7.00
N GLN A 3 34.11 41.19 7.12
CA GLN A 3 33.59 39.83 7.22
C GLN A 3 32.21 39.56 6.60
N GLN A 4 32.18 38.93 5.42
CA GLN A 4 31.23 37.86 5.13
C GLN A 4 31.99 36.61 4.67
N ARG A 5 32.18 35.73 5.65
CA ARG A 5 32.54 34.32 5.51
C ARG A 5 31.41 33.57 4.81
N SER A 6 31.80 32.52 4.06
CA SER A 6 31.12 31.22 3.96
C SER A 6 29.71 31.28 3.35
N TRP A 7 29.30 30.41 2.42
CA TRP A 7 29.23 28.98 2.57
C TRP A 7 29.44 28.32 1.21
N ASN A 8 30.45 27.47 1.16
CA ASN A 8 30.45 26.30 0.29
C ASN A 8 29.45 25.32 0.91
N CYS A 9 28.40 24.96 0.19
CA CYS A 9 27.60 23.77 0.48
C CYS A 9 27.65 22.92 -0.77
N ASP A 10 28.66 22.04 -0.77
CA ASP A 10 28.55 20.64 -1.12
C ASP A 10 27.87 20.34 -2.46
N ASP A 11 28.74 20.25 -3.46
CA ASP A 11 28.84 19.12 -4.38
C ASP A 11 28.07 17.90 -3.84
N ASP A 12 26.85 17.69 -4.34
CA ASP A 12 26.13 16.42 -4.27
C ASP A 12 27.05 15.38 -4.93
N THR A 13 27.95 14.81 -4.12
CA THR A 13 28.73 13.62 -4.47
C THR A 13 27.74 12.46 -4.45
N ALA A 14 26.82 12.45 -5.41
CA ALA A 14 26.19 11.23 -5.86
C ALA A 14 27.34 10.35 -6.34
N ALA A 15 27.68 9.35 -5.54
CA ALA A 15 28.57 8.28 -5.98
C ALA A 15 28.19 7.89 -7.42
N PRO A 16 29.18 7.70 -8.33
CA PRO A 16 28.87 7.38 -9.71
C PRO A 16 27.87 6.22 -9.71
N PRO A 17 26.75 6.33 -10.47
CA PRO A 17 25.74 5.30 -10.46
C PRO A 17 26.44 3.98 -10.74
N GLY A 18 26.37 3.06 -9.77
CA GLY A 18 26.87 1.72 -9.96
C GLY A 18 26.26 1.13 -11.23
N PRO A 19 26.92 0.16 -11.88
CA PRO A 19 26.38 -0.47 -13.08
C PRO A 19 24.95 -0.93 -12.82
N ASP A 20 24.02 -0.63 -13.75
CA ASP A 20 22.64 -1.06 -13.63
C ASP A 20 22.57 -2.59 -13.42
N PRO A 21 21.65 -3.10 -12.57
CA PRO A 21 21.55 -4.52 -12.32
C PRO A 21 21.23 -5.29 -13.62
N PRO A 22 21.80 -6.48 -13.82
CA PRO A 22 21.56 -7.26 -15.02
C PRO A 22 20.08 -7.67 -15.11
N GLU A 23 19.56 -7.84 -16.33
CA GLU A 23 18.13 -8.12 -16.54
C GLU A 23 17.62 -9.33 -15.75
N GLN A 24 18.48 -10.33 -15.53
CA GLN A 24 18.12 -11.54 -14.79
C GLN A 24 17.83 -11.26 -13.31
N GLU A 25 18.57 -10.35 -12.68
CA GLU A 25 18.33 -9.92 -11.30
C GLU A 25 17.06 -9.08 -11.19
N ILE A 26 16.81 -8.22 -12.19
CA ILE A 26 15.57 -7.43 -12.26
C ILE A 26 14.35 -8.35 -12.37
N ARG A 27 14.41 -9.37 -13.24
CA ARG A 27 13.33 -10.37 -13.37
C ARG A 27 13.13 -11.18 -12.09
N ALA A 28 14.22 -11.65 -11.48
CA ALA A 28 14.14 -12.36 -10.20
C ALA A 28 13.51 -11.49 -9.12
N GLN A 29 13.84 -10.20 -9.08
CA GLN A 29 13.23 -9.26 -8.14
C GLN A 29 11.75 -9.02 -8.41
N LEU A 30 11.35 -8.89 -9.67
CA LEU A 30 9.94 -8.80 -10.06
C LEU A 30 9.15 -10.01 -9.55
N ASP A 31 9.69 -11.23 -9.74
CA ASP A 31 9.05 -12.46 -9.26
C ASP A 31 8.93 -12.48 -7.72
N ARG A 32 9.97 -12.04 -7.00
CA ARG A 32 9.91 -11.90 -5.52
C ARG A 32 8.82 -10.94 -5.09
N ILE A 33 8.67 -9.79 -5.75
CA ILE A 33 7.61 -8.81 -5.46
C ILE A 33 6.23 -9.44 -5.69
N LEU A 34 6.02 -10.08 -6.84
CA LEU A 34 4.72 -10.65 -7.22
C LEU A 34 4.31 -11.84 -6.35
N ALA A 35 5.27 -12.57 -5.79
CA ALA A 35 5.05 -13.68 -4.87
C ALA A 35 4.83 -13.25 -3.40
N SER A 36 5.12 -12.00 -3.06
CA SER A 36 5.05 -11.50 -1.68
C SER A 36 3.62 -11.24 -1.22
N THR A 37 3.32 -11.58 0.04
CA THR A 37 2.07 -11.23 0.71
C THR A 37 1.93 -9.74 0.94
N GLU A 38 3.05 -9.03 1.08
CA GLU A 38 3.07 -7.57 1.30
C GLU A 38 2.76 -6.78 0.03
N PHE A 39 2.84 -7.43 -1.14
CA PHE A 39 2.41 -6.88 -2.42
C PHE A 39 0.95 -7.25 -2.74
N ASN A 40 0.05 -6.82 -1.85
CA ASN A 40 -1.38 -7.04 -1.97
C ASN A 40 -2.05 -5.94 -2.81
N VAL A 41 -2.07 -6.14 -4.14
CA VAL A 41 -2.71 -5.23 -5.10
C VAL A 41 -3.61 -6.00 -6.08
N PRO A 42 -4.62 -5.34 -6.69
CA PRO A 42 -5.45 -5.94 -7.72
C PRO A 42 -4.65 -6.49 -8.91
N ALA A 43 -5.19 -7.51 -9.59
CA ALA A 43 -4.53 -8.16 -10.72
C ALA A 43 -4.07 -7.17 -11.81
N ARG A 44 -4.88 -6.15 -12.12
CA ARG A 44 -4.52 -5.13 -13.12
C ARG A 44 -3.27 -4.33 -12.75
N VAL A 45 -3.04 -4.05 -11.47
CA VAL A 45 -1.85 -3.34 -10.99
C VAL A 45 -0.62 -4.23 -11.07
N ARG A 46 -0.78 -5.55 -10.82
CA ARG A 46 0.29 -6.53 -11.05
C ARG A 46 0.66 -6.58 -12.53
N GLN A 47 -0.34 -6.63 -13.42
CA GLN A 47 -0.11 -6.58 -14.87
C GLN A 47 0.58 -5.29 -15.29
N PHE A 48 0.23 -4.16 -14.68
CA PHE A 48 0.93 -2.90 -14.95
C PHE A 48 2.41 -2.96 -14.57
N LEU A 49 2.75 -3.48 -13.39
CA LEU A 49 4.16 -3.67 -13.00
C LEU A 49 4.90 -4.60 -13.96
N ILE A 50 4.30 -5.75 -14.29
CA ILE A 50 4.87 -6.72 -15.24
C ILE A 50 5.14 -6.07 -16.59
N TYR A 51 4.16 -5.35 -17.13
CA TYR A 51 4.26 -4.67 -18.42
C TYR A 51 5.40 -3.67 -18.45
N VAL A 52 5.47 -2.75 -17.49
CA VAL A 52 6.49 -1.68 -17.53
C VAL A 52 7.91 -2.21 -17.34
N VAL A 53 8.09 -3.24 -16.50
CA VAL A 53 9.40 -3.87 -16.31
C VAL A 53 9.80 -4.59 -17.59
N ASN A 54 8.93 -5.41 -18.18
CA ASN A 54 9.24 -6.17 -19.39
C ASN A 54 9.51 -5.26 -20.60
N GLU A 55 8.74 -4.20 -20.79
CA GLU A 55 8.99 -3.25 -21.90
C GLU A 55 10.32 -2.50 -21.71
N THR A 56 10.69 -2.17 -20.47
CA THR A 56 11.97 -1.51 -20.18
C THR A 56 13.15 -2.45 -20.43
N LEU A 57 13.06 -3.69 -19.94
CA LEU A 57 14.09 -4.71 -20.19
C LEU A 57 14.22 -5.05 -21.68
N ALA A 58 13.13 -4.94 -22.44
CA ALA A 58 13.16 -5.19 -23.88
C ALA A 58 13.62 -3.97 -24.71
N GLY A 59 14.13 -2.91 -24.06
CA GLY A 59 14.65 -1.72 -24.72
C GLY A 59 13.58 -0.79 -25.30
N ARG A 60 12.31 -0.96 -24.93
CA ARG A 60 11.15 -0.21 -25.45
C ARG A 60 10.55 0.76 -24.44
N ALA A 61 11.39 1.32 -23.57
CA ALA A 61 10.98 2.26 -22.53
C ALA A 61 10.23 3.49 -23.09
N ASP A 62 10.54 3.91 -24.31
CA ASP A 62 9.90 5.01 -25.03
C ASP A 62 8.41 4.76 -25.31
N ARG A 63 7.98 3.49 -25.36
CA ARG A 63 6.57 3.11 -25.54
C ARG A 63 5.74 3.24 -24.27
N ILE A 64 6.38 3.34 -23.10
CA ILE A 64 5.72 3.36 -21.79
C ILE A 64 5.16 4.77 -21.50
N LYS A 65 4.18 5.18 -22.31
CA LYS A 65 3.42 6.42 -22.17
C LYS A 65 2.06 6.13 -21.54
N ALA A 66 1.45 7.14 -20.91
CA ALA A 66 0.13 7.01 -20.28
C ALA A 66 -0.90 6.39 -21.23
N TYR A 67 -0.95 6.88 -22.48
CA TYR A 67 -1.86 6.37 -23.50
C TYR A 67 -1.66 4.87 -23.77
N THR A 68 -0.43 4.45 -24.06
CA THR A 68 -0.11 3.05 -24.37
C THR A 68 -0.49 2.13 -23.21
N VAL A 69 -0.16 2.52 -21.98
CA VAL A 69 -0.50 1.76 -20.78
C VAL A 69 -2.02 1.66 -20.60
N ALA A 70 -2.77 2.74 -20.85
CA ALA A 70 -4.23 2.73 -20.75
C ALA A 70 -4.87 1.71 -21.69
N VAL A 71 -4.40 1.65 -22.93
CA VAL A 71 -4.92 0.74 -23.95
C VAL A 71 -4.43 -0.69 -23.71
N GLU A 72 -3.12 -0.91 -23.62
CA GLU A 72 -2.52 -2.25 -23.61
C GLU A 72 -2.71 -2.97 -22.27
N VAL A 73 -2.69 -2.26 -21.13
CA VAL A 73 -2.80 -2.87 -19.79
C VAL A 73 -4.20 -2.73 -19.21
N PHE A 74 -4.79 -1.54 -19.33
CA PHE A 74 -6.11 -1.26 -18.73
C PHE A 74 -7.29 -1.48 -19.68
N GLY A 75 -7.03 -1.85 -20.94
CA GLY A 75 -8.06 -2.19 -21.92
C GLY A 75 -8.96 -1.01 -22.28
N ARG A 76 -8.44 0.22 -22.24
CA ARG A 76 -9.19 1.41 -22.67
C ARG A 76 -9.27 1.50 -24.19
N ASP A 77 -10.35 2.11 -24.66
CA ASP A 77 -10.58 2.35 -26.09
C ASP A 77 -9.56 3.31 -26.69
N ALA A 78 -9.36 3.25 -28.02
CA ALA A 78 -8.46 4.16 -28.74
C ALA A 78 -8.88 5.64 -28.65
N ASN A 79 -10.14 5.93 -28.31
CA ASN A 79 -10.64 7.28 -28.10
C ASN A 79 -10.44 7.77 -26.64
N PHE A 80 -9.56 7.11 -25.88
CA PHE A 80 -9.24 7.44 -24.50
C PHE A 80 -8.58 8.82 -24.36
N ASP A 81 -9.10 9.60 -23.42
CA ASP A 81 -8.59 10.93 -23.09
C ASP A 81 -7.87 10.92 -21.72
N ILE A 82 -6.57 11.19 -21.76
CA ILE A 82 -5.68 11.20 -20.58
C ILE A 82 -6.02 12.34 -19.60
N GLN A 83 -6.64 13.43 -20.07
CA GLN A 83 -7.02 14.56 -19.21
C GLN A 83 -8.26 14.23 -18.38
N ASN A 84 -9.21 13.52 -18.99
CA ASN A 84 -10.50 13.23 -18.39
C ASN A 84 -10.58 11.86 -17.70
N ASP A 85 -9.70 10.91 -18.06
CA ASP A 85 -9.59 9.60 -17.40
C ASP A 85 -8.22 9.43 -16.71
N PRO A 86 -8.15 9.62 -15.38
CA PRO A 86 -6.92 9.52 -14.63
C PRO A 86 -6.51 8.08 -14.29
N VAL A 87 -7.13 7.04 -14.88
CA VAL A 87 -6.90 5.62 -14.52
C VAL A 87 -5.42 5.26 -14.38
N VAL A 88 -4.58 5.62 -15.35
CA VAL A 88 -3.15 5.27 -15.32
C VAL A 88 -2.42 6.01 -14.20
N ARG A 89 -2.79 7.26 -13.94
CA ARG A 89 -2.18 8.07 -12.86
C ARG A 89 -2.57 7.53 -11.48
N ILE A 90 -3.83 7.14 -11.29
CA ILE A 90 -4.34 6.55 -10.05
C ILE A 90 -3.68 5.19 -9.79
N GLU A 91 -3.67 4.31 -10.78
CA GLU A 91 -3.09 2.97 -10.62
C GLU A 91 -1.56 3.01 -10.49
N ALA A 92 -0.88 3.96 -11.14
CA ALA A 92 0.53 4.23 -10.87
C ALA A 92 0.75 4.70 -9.43
N GLY A 93 -0.14 5.53 -8.88
CA GLY A 93 -0.11 5.92 -7.47
C GLY A 93 -0.23 4.71 -6.55
N ARG A 94 -1.21 3.84 -6.81
CA ARG A 94 -1.41 2.59 -6.05
C ARG A 94 -0.20 1.66 -6.15
N LEU A 95 0.36 1.49 -7.35
CA LEU A 95 1.55 0.68 -7.58
C LEU A 95 2.76 1.19 -6.78
N ARG A 96 3.03 2.51 -6.83
CA ARG A 96 4.12 3.12 -6.06
C ARG A 96 3.98 2.87 -4.56
N ARG A 97 2.79 3.05 -4.00
CA ARG A 97 2.53 2.78 -2.56
C ARG A 97 2.68 1.32 -2.19
N ALA A 98 2.32 0.41 -3.10
CA ALA A 98 2.49 -1.02 -2.87
C ALA A 98 3.97 -1.43 -2.91
N LEU A 99 4.76 -0.88 -3.84
CA LEU A 99 6.21 -1.09 -3.89
C LEU A 99 6.89 -0.53 -2.63
N GLU A 100 6.54 0.69 -2.23
CA GLU A 100 7.04 1.30 -0.99
C GLU A 100 6.75 0.41 0.23
N ARG A 101 5.51 -0.07 0.38
CA ARG A 101 5.16 -1.01 1.45
C ARG A 101 5.95 -2.32 1.38
N TYR A 102 6.07 -2.91 0.20
CA TYR A 102 6.83 -4.15 0.01
C TYR A 102 8.29 -3.97 0.45
N TYR A 103 8.96 -2.91 -0.01
CA TYR A 103 10.36 -2.67 0.33
C TYR A 103 10.57 -2.33 1.82
N LEU A 104 9.58 -1.70 2.46
CA LEU A 104 9.61 -1.44 3.90
C LEU A 104 9.42 -2.69 4.77
N LEU A 105 8.58 -3.65 4.35
CA LEU A 105 8.18 -4.78 5.19
C LEU A 105 8.88 -6.10 4.86
N ALA A 106 9.24 -6.32 3.59
CA ALA A 106 9.75 -7.60 3.10
C ALA A 106 10.96 -7.46 2.16
N GLY A 107 11.28 -6.25 1.70
CA GLY A 107 12.34 -6.01 0.72
C GLY A 107 13.68 -5.57 1.30
N SER A 108 13.89 -5.61 2.63
CA SER A 108 15.17 -5.20 3.24
C SER A 108 16.36 -6.05 2.78
N SER A 109 16.13 -7.30 2.38
CA SER A 109 17.13 -8.21 1.82
C SER A 109 17.03 -8.36 0.29
N ALA A 110 16.22 -7.53 -0.37
CA ALA A 110 16.13 -7.56 -1.82
C ALA A 110 17.39 -6.92 -2.43
N PRO A 111 18.06 -7.58 -3.39
CA PRO A 111 19.28 -7.05 -4.01
C PRO A 111 19.00 -5.87 -4.97
N VAL A 112 17.79 -5.78 -5.51
CA VAL A 112 17.40 -4.79 -6.52
C VAL A 112 16.21 -3.98 -6.04
N LEU A 113 16.32 -2.66 -6.14
CA LEU A 113 15.24 -1.71 -5.97
C LEU A 113 14.62 -1.41 -7.35
N ILE A 114 13.33 -1.71 -7.50
CA ILE A 114 12.52 -1.31 -8.65
C ILE A 114 11.70 -0.09 -8.26
N GLU A 115 12.08 1.08 -8.75
CA GLU A 115 11.41 2.35 -8.48
C GLU A 115 10.55 2.78 -9.67
N ILE A 116 9.33 3.26 -9.42
CA ILE A 116 8.51 3.92 -10.45
C ILE A 116 8.41 5.42 -10.12
N PRO A 117 9.13 6.29 -10.85
CA PRO A 117 9.21 7.72 -10.54
C PRO A 117 7.85 8.41 -10.63
N LYS A 118 7.67 9.53 -9.93
CA LYS A 118 6.48 10.39 -10.09
C LYS A 118 6.52 11.10 -11.45
N GLY A 119 5.36 11.25 -12.10
CA GLY A 119 5.25 11.91 -13.40
C GLY A 119 5.69 11.08 -14.62
N ALA A 120 6.41 9.98 -14.40
CA ALA A 120 6.79 9.02 -15.43
C ALA A 120 6.34 7.59 -15.04
N TYR A 121 6.42 6.68 -16.01
CA TYR A 121 5.99 5.29 -15.86
C TYR A 121 7.11 4.29 -16.14
N VAL A 122 8.23 4.74 -16.71
CA VAL A 122 9.42 3.92 -16.93
C VAL A 122 10.07 3.63 -15.57
N PRO A 123 10.19 2.36 -15.15
CA PRO A 123 10.88 2.00 -13.92
C PRO A 123 12.38 2.31 -13.99
N ARG A 124 12.96 2.62 -12.84
CA ARG A 124 14.40 2.71 -12.62
C ARG A 124 14.85 1.54 -11.76
N PHE A 125 16.04 1.05 -12.04
CA PHE A 125 16.60 -0.11 -11.36
C PHE A 125 17.89 0.29 -10.68
N HIS A 126 18.00 -0.02 -9.39
CA HIS A 126 19.18 0.29 -8.60
C HIS A 126 19.56 -0.95 -7.79
N TRP A 127 20.86 -1.14 -7.56
CA TRP A 127 21.30 -2.05 -6.51
C TRP A 127 20.88 -1.46 -5.16
N GLN A 128 20.28 -2.28 -4.29
CA GLN A 128 20.27 -1.92 -2.89
C GLN A 128 21.68 -2.20 -2.35
N PRO A 129 22.34 -1.23 -1.69
CA PRO A 129 23.52 -1.57 -0.91
C PRO A 129 23.09 -2.68 0.04
N GLU A 130 23.85 -3.78 0.05
CA GLU A 130 23.71 -4.77 1.11
C GLU A 130 23.71 -3.97 2.41
N HIS A 131 22.63 -4.09 3.19
CA HIS A 131 22.69 -3.65 4.57
C HIS A 131 23.78 -4.53 5.18
N GLU A 132 25.02 -4.03 5.20
CA GLU A 132 26.00 -4.43 6.19
C GLU A 132 25.24 -4.33 7.49
N ASP A 133 24.96 -5.51 8.04
CA ASP A 133 24.39 -5.70 9.34
C ASP A 133 25.29 -4.90 10.28
N ASP A 134 24.88 -3.66 10.59
CA ASP A 134 25.55 -2.74 11.50
C ASP A 134 25.31 -3.28 12.93
N GLY A 135 25.76 -4.52 13.14
CA GLY A 135 26.05 -5.07 14.44
C GLY A 135 27.27 -4.29 14.94
N PRO A 136 27.20 -3.66 16.13
CA PRO A 136 28.28 -2.83 16.61
C PRO A 136 29.59 -3.62 16.66
N PRO A 137 30.73 -3.08 16.17
CA PRO A 137 32.01 -3.74 16.30
C PRO A 137 32.44 -3.65 17.77
N GLY A 138 32.48 -4.80 18.44
CA GLY A 138 33.15 -4.94 19.72
C GLY A 138 32.24 -4.83 20.94
N SER A 139 31.61 -5.94 21.29
CA SER A 139 31.35 -6.33 22.68
C SER A 139 31.15 -7.84 22.76
N GLN A 140 32.21 -8.59 22.43
CA GLN A 140 32.36 -9.91 23.04
C GLN A 140 32.98 -9.71 24.43
N PRO A 141 32.39 -10.23 25.51
CA PRO A 141 33.16 -10.95 26.48
C PRO A 141 33.14 -12.42 26.05
N ALA A 142 34.28 -12.87 25.55
CA ALA A 142 34.56 -14.28 25.33
C ALA A 142 34.26 -15.06 26.61
N PHE A 143 33.41 -16.09 26.58
CA PHE A 143 33.66 -17.27 27.39
C PHE A 143 33.15 -18.54 26.68
N LEU A 144 34.14 -19.34 26.28
CA LEU A 144 34.15 -20.79 26.12
C LEU A 144 33.65 -21.40 24.81
N SER A 145 34.60 -21.50 23.89
CA SER A 145 34.92 -22.69 23.13
C SER A 145 34.26 -23.99 23.64
N ARG A 146 33.50 -24.65 22.77
CA ARG A 146 33.77 -26.07 22.51
C ARG A 146 33.38 -26.48 21.10
N HIS A 147 34.35 -27.13 20.49
CA HIS A 147 34.44 -27.74 19.18
C HIS A 147 33.21 -28.56 18.74
N GLY A 148 32.91 -28.45 17.45
CA GLY A 148 32.06 -29.38 16.72
C GLY A 148 32.06 -29.05 15.24
N SER A 149 33.08 -29.53 14.52
CA SER A 149 33.00 -29.69 13.07
C SER A 149 31.90 -30.71 12.75
N ALA A 150 30.92 -30.34 11.92
CA ALA A 150 30.32 -31.20 10.90
C ALA A 150 29.08 -30.55 10.26
N ALA A 151 29.14 -30.45 8.93
CA ALA A 151 28.07 -30.68 7.95
C ALA A 151 26.65 -30.09 8.16
N ALA A 152 26.18 -29.40 7.11
CA ALA A 152 24.75 -29.24 6.86
C ALA A 152 24.02 -30.60 6.92
N PRO A 153 22.76 -30.65 7.41
CA PRO A 153 21.69 -30.89 6.42
C PRO A 153 20.29 -30.32 6.76
N ALA A 154 19.55 -30.06 5.67
CA ALA A 154 18.12 -30.29 5.45
C ALA A 154 17.17 -30.41 6.66
N TRP A 155 16.46 -29.33 6.99
CA TRP A 155 15.19 -29.37 7.73
C TRP A 155 13.98 -29.18 6.80
N ARG A 156 13.77 -30.17 5.93
CA ARG A 156 12.42 -30.49 5.45
C ARG A 156 11.86 -31.61 6.32
N GLY A 157 10.77 -31.27 7.00
CA GLY A 157 9.72 -32.22 7.38
C GLY A 157 9.91 -32.91 8.72
N ARG A 158 8.74 -33.11 9.35
CA ARG A 158 8.46 -33.93 10.56
C ARG A 158 8.57 -33.15 11.87
N TYR A 159 7.50 -32.46 12.23
CA TYR A 159 6.78 -32.69 13.50
C TYR A 159 5.32 -32.21 13.31
N ARG A 160 4.54 -33.01 12.57
CA ARG A 160 3.09 -33.04 12.76
C ARG A 160 2.82 -33.99 13.93
N LEU A 161 1.94 -33.54 14.84
CA LEU A 161 1.25 -34.32 15.88
C LEU A 161 2.01 -34.56 17.21
N ALA A 162 2.13 -33.53 18.06
CA ALA A 162 2.28 -33.71 19.52
C ALA A 162 2.00 -32.43 20.34
N GLY A 163 1.01 -31.61 19.96
CA GLY A 163 0.71 -30.35 20.66
C GLY A 163 -0.78 -30.04 20.82
N SER A 164 -1.68 -31.01 20.62
CA SER A 164 -3.11 -30.75 20.46
C SER A 164 -3.98 -30.86 21.72
N LEU A 165 -3.42 -31.02 22.93
CA LEU A 165 -4.26 -31.22 24.13
C LEU A 165 -4.02 -30.26 25.30
N LEU A 166 -3.01 -29.39 25.25
CA LEU A 166 -2.83 -28.32 26.26
C LEU A 166 -3.20 -26.91 25.77
N ALA A 167 -3.36 -26.71 24.46
CA ALA A 167 -3.81 -25.44 23.87
C ALA A 167 -5.35 -25.28 23.87
N LEU A 168 -6.12 -26.36 24.06
CA LEU A 168 -7.59 -26.30 24.04
C LEU A 168 -8.18 -25.77 25.34
N GLY A 169 -7.54 -26.05 26.49
CA GLY A 169 -7.97 -25.54 27.79
C GLY A 169 -7.73 -24.04 27.97
N THR A 170 -6.63 -23.52 27.40
CA THR A 170 -6.32 -22.08 27.44
C THR A 170 -7.18 -21.28 26.46
N LEU A 171 -7.56 -21.85 25.31
CA LEU A 171 -8.52 -21.25 24.38
C LEU A 171 -9.93 -21.10 24.98
N ALA A 172 -10.39 -22.05 25.82
CA ALA A 172 -11.72 -21.97 26.44
C ALA A 172 -11.83 -20.89 27.52
N ALA A 173 -10.77 -20.68 28.32
CA ALA A 173 -10.75 -19.62 29.34
C ALA A 173 -10.67 -18.22 28.73
N VAL A 174 -9.91 -18.05 27.63
CA VAL A 174 -9.89 -16.80 26.87
C VAL A 174 -11.23 -16.56 26.16
N ALA A 175 -11.89 -17.60 25.65
CA ALA A 175 -13.22 -17.48 25.03
C ALA A 175 -14.30 -17.05 26.03
N LEU A 176 -14.25 -17.49 27.29
CA LEU A 176 -15.20 -17.07 28.34
C LEU A 176 -15.01 -15.60 28.74
N VAL A 177 -13.76 -15.14 28.88
CA VAL A 177 -13.46 -13.72 29.16
C VAL A 177 -13.79 -12.82 27.95
N TRP A 178 -13.65 -13.33 26.73
CA TRP A 178 -14.09 -12.63 25.51
C TRP A 178 -15.61 -12.61 25.34
N ALA A 179 -16.35 -13.59 25.89
CA ALA A 179 -17.81 -13.62 25.81
C ALA A 179 -18.49 -12.60 26.75
N GLU A 180 -17.90 -12.34 27.93
CA GLU A 180 -18.48 -11.40 28.91
C GLU A 180 -18.26 -9.92 28.59
N ASN A 181 -17.22 -9.58 27.81
CA ASN A 181 -16.91 -8.20 27.43
C ASN A 181 -17.17 -7.91 25.94
N TRP A 182 -17.92 -8.78 25.25
CA TRP A 182 -18.36 -8.48 23.89
C TRP A 182 -19.33 -7.31 23.95
N PRO A 183 -19.04 -6.16 23.29
CA PRO A 183 -19.97 -5.05 23.26
C PRO A 183 -21.27 -5.57 22.65
N GLN A 184 -22.32 -5.60 23.48
CA GLN A 184 -23.68 -5.92 23.06
C GLN A 184 -24.01 -4.95 21.94
N SER A 185 -23.86 -5.44 20.71
CA SER A 185 -24.13 -4.67 19.52
C SER A 185 -25.62 -4.37 19.60
N ALA A 186 -25.93 -3.10 19.80
CA ALA A 186 -27.27 -2.60 19.90
C ALA A 186 -28.13 -3.16 18.76
N GLY A 187 -29.17 -3.90 19.14
CA GLY A 187 -30.40 -4.09 18.38
C GLY A 187 -30.28 -4.80 17.03
N SER A 188 -30.89 -5.99 16.95
CA SER A 188 -31.53 -6.47 15.74
C SER A 188 -32.49 -5.40 15.18
N ALA A 189 -31.99 -4.51 14.34
CA ALA A 189 -32.81 -3.88 13.32
C ALA A 189 -32.88 -4.90 12.17
N ALA A 190 -34.08 -5.42 11.93
CA ALA A 190 -34.38 -6.39 10.89
C ALA A 190 -33.60 -6.06 9.60
N ALA A 191 -32.74 -6.98 9.17
CA ALA A 191 -31.94 -6.85 7.96
C ALA A 191 -32.88 -6.71 6.77
N LEU A 192 -32.99 -5.49 6.24
CA LEU A 192 -33.55 -5.27 4.92
C LEU A 192 -32.73 -6.07 3.90
N PRO A 193 -33.35 -6.63 2.85
CA PRO A 193 -32.64 -7.37 1.82
C PRO A 193 -31.53 -6.49 1.24
N ALA A 194 -30.30 -7.01 1.23
CA ALA A 194 -29.15 -6.32 0.69
C ALA A 194 -29.42 -5.93 -0.78
N PRO A 195 -29.16 -4.67 -1.19
CA PRO A 195 -29.33 -4.27 -2.58
C PRO A 195 -28.44 -5.12 -3.50
N PRO A 196 -28.91 -5.52 -4.69
CA PRO A 196 -28.14 -6.32 -5.61
C PRO A 196 -27.03 -5.46 -6.24
N GLY A 197 -25.85 -5.44 -5.64
CA GLY A 197 -24.67 -4.75 -6.17
C GLY A 197 -23.79 -4.09 -5.11
N PRO A 198 -22.65 -3.50 -5.52
CA PRO A 198 -21.80 -2.75 -4.62
C PRO A 198 -22.55 -1.51 -4.10
N SER A 199 -22.67 -1.43 -2.77
CA SER A 199 -23.39 -0.37 -2.07
C SER A 199 -22.44 0.47 -1.24
N LEU A 200 -22.57 1.79 -1.33
CA LEU A 200 -21.78 2.76 -0.58
C LEU A 200 -22.69 3.62 0.29
N THR A 201 -22.45 3.60 1.60
CA THR A 201 -23.16 4.48 2.53
C THR A 201 -22.35 5.75 2.73
N LEU A 202 -22.95 6.89 2.41
CA LEU A 202 -22.35 8.20 2.65
C LEU A 202 -22.94 8.80 3.91
N LYS A 203 -22.04 9.27 4.78
CA LYS A 203 -22.37 10.11 5.93
C LYS A 203 -22.00 11.56 5.57
N PRO A 204 -22.89 12.54 5.78
CA PRO A 204 -22.57 13.94 5.54
C PRO A 204 -21.33 14.40 6.30
N PHE A 205 -20.53 15.27 5.68
CA PHE A 205 -19.37 15.85 6.35
C PHE A 205 -19.79 16.70 7.54
N THR A 206 -19.03 16.60 8.62
CA THR A 206 -19.27 17.35 9.85
C THR A 206 -18.21 18.44 10.01
N ASN A 207 -18.65 19.65 10.32
CA ASN A 207 -17.76 20.74 10.68
C ASN A 207 -17.19 20.50 12.09
N LEU A 208 -15.87 20.39 12.19
CA LEU A 208 -15.16 20.18 13.46
C LEU A 208 -14.62 21.48 14.06
N SER A 209 -14.68 22.59 13.33
CA SER A 209 -14.09 23.88 13.71
C SER A 209 -14.99 24.71 14.62
N GLY A 210 -16.25 24.31 14.83
CA GLY A 210 -17.22 25.02 15.68
C GLY A 210 -17.71 26.37 15.12
N GLN A 211 -17.21 26.80 13.97
CA GLN A 211 -17.60 28.05 13.32
C GLN A 211 -18.82 27.82 12.42
N PRO A 212 -19.96 28.48 12.66
CA PRO A 212 -21.21 28.21 11.94
C PRO A 212 -21.12 28.52 10.44
N GLU A 213 -20.23 29.43 10.03
CA GLU A 213 -19.95 29.76 8.62
C GLU A 213 -19.43 28.57 7.82
N VAL A 214 -18.76 27.62 8.49
CA VAL A 214 -18.14 26.46 7.82
C VAL A 214 -19.15 25.34 7.54
N ASN A 215 -20.33 25.37 8.17
CA ASN A 215 -21.37 24.36 7.98
C ASN A 215 -21.84 24.26 6.52
N TYR A 216 -21.89 25.39 5.82
CA TYR A 216 -22.31 25.43 4.42
C TYR A 216 -21.32 24.70 3.49
N TYR A 217 -20.02 24.77 3.78
CA TYR A 217 -19.00 24.04 3.01
C TYR A 217 -19.09 22.53 3.23
N ALA A 218 -19.36 22.09 4.46
CA ALA A 218 -19.52 20.67 4.77
C ALA A 218 -20.75 20.06 4.06
N ALA A 219 -21.84 20.83 4.01
CA ALA A 219 -23.04 20.47 3.23
C ALA A 219 -22.73 20.42 1.72
N GLY A 220 -22.13 21.49 1.17
CA GLY A 220 -21.81 21.56 -0.26
C GLY A 220 -20.86 20.48 -0.74
N LEU A 221 -19.88 20.09 0.07
CA LEU A 221 -18.94 19.01 -0.26
C LEU A 221 -19.62 17.63 -0.22
N THR A 222 -20.63 17.46 0.65
CA THR A 222 -21.46 16.25 0.67
C THR A 222 -22.28 16.15 -0.62
N ASP A 223 -22.91 17.25 -1.04
CA ASP A 223 -23.70 17.31 -2.28
C ASP A 223 -22.84 17.09 -3.53
N GLU A 224 -21.62 17.64 -3.56
CA GLU A 224 -20.69 17.44 -4.68
C GLU A 224 -20.26 15.97 -4.81
N LEU A 225 -19.90 15.32 -3.70
CA LEU A 225 -19.57 13.90 -3.71
C LEU A 225 -20.78 13.04 -4.08
N LEU A 226 -21.97 13.39 -3.59
CA LEU A 226 -23.20 12.69 -3.95
C LEU A 226 -23.45 12.76 -5.46
N ALA A 227 -23.33 13.95 -6.07
CA ALA A 227 -23.50 14.14 -7.49
C ALA A 227 -22.48 13.34 -8.33
N GLN A 228 -21.23 13.27 -7.88
CA GLN A 228 -20.18 12.49 -8.56
C GLN A 228 -20.39 10.98 -8.43
N LEU A 229 -20.87 10.50 -7.29
CA LEU A 229 -21.06 9.08 -7.03
C LEU A 229 -22.31 8.52 -7.71
N VAL A 230 -23.39 9.30 -7.81
CA VAL A 230 -24.62 8.92 -8.53
C VAL A 230 -24.40 8.74 -10.04
N ARG A 231 -23.34 9.34 -10.61
CA ARG A 231 -22.97 9.15 -12.03
C ARG A 231 -22.60 7.69 -12.36
N PHE A 232 -22.19 6.89 -11.38
CA PHE A 232 -21.83 5.49 -11.58
C PHE A 232 -23.05 4.59 -11.43
N LYS A 233 -23.60 4.14 -12.57
CA LYS A 233 -24.83 3.30 -12.61
C LYS A 233 -24.70 1.94 -11.93
N GLU A 234 -23.47 1.51 -11.64
CA GLU A 234 -23.19 0.23 -10.97
C GLU A 234 -23.14 0.36 -9.44
N LEU A 235 -23.13 1.58 -8.89
CA LEU A 235 -23.05 1.85 -7.45
C LEU A 235 -24.41 2.27 -6.91
N THR A 236 -24.87 1.59 -5.85
CA THR A 236 -26.02 2.05 -5.07
C THR A 236 -25.51 2.94 -3.94
N VAL A 237 -25.85 4.23 -3.99
CA VAL A 237 -25.45 5.21 -2.95
C VAL A 237 -26.60 5.40 -1.98
N LEU A 238 -26.34 5.14 -0.70
CA LEU A 238 -27.28 5.34 0.39
C LEU A 238 -26.80 6.51 1.24
N VAL A 239 -27.56 7.61 1.28
CA VAL A 239 -27.27 8.70 2.21
C VAL A 239 -27.89 8.34 3.55
N ARG A 240 -27.05 8.26 4.59
CA ARG A 240 -27.53 8.13 5.96
C ARG A 240 -27.43 9.50 6.60
N GLU A 241 -28.58 10.17 6.71
CA GLU A 241 -28.70 11.36 7.52
C GLU A 241 -28.17 11.06 8.92
N ALA A 242 -27.27 11.91 9.42
CA ALA A 242 -27.00 11.91 10.84
C ALA A 242 -28.33 12.22 11.50
N SER A 243 -28.87 11.28 12.27
CA SER A 243 -29.98 11.53 13.16
C SER A 243 -29.59 12.74 13.99
N GLY A 244 -30.15 13.89 13.62
CA GLY A 244 -29.84 15.16 14.22
C GLY A 244 -30.20 15.08 15.69
N ASP A 245 -29.23 15.43 16.54
CA ASP A 245 -29.55 16.16 17.75
C ASP A 245 -30.10 17.52 17.29
N ALA A 246 -31.37 17.51 16.89
CA ALA A 246 -32.14 18.71 16.65
C ALA A 246 -32.45 19.28 18.03
N SER A 247 -31.53 20.05 18.59
CA SER A 247 -31.89 21.06 19.58
C SER A 247 -32.61 22.17 18.82
N PRO A 248 -33.94 22.33 18.97
CA PRO A 248 -34.64 23.45 18.37
C PRO A 248 -34.23 24.71 19.12
N GLY A 249 -33.93 25.78 18.40
CA GLY A 249 -33.71 27.11 18.96
C GLY A 249 -34.79 27.49 19.98
N ASP A 250 -34.47 28.26 21.01
CA ASP A 250 -34.11 29.68 20.84
C ASP A 250 -34.98 30.31 19.73
N MET A 251 -36.28 30.29 19.99
CA MET A 251 -37.28 31.18 19.44
C MET A 251 -38.19 31.61 20.60
N ALA A 252 -37.70 32.56 21.40
CA ALA A 252 -38.50 33.51 22.18
C ALA A 252 -37.62 34.70 22.60
#